data_AF-A0AAQ3JUV0-F1
#
_entry.id   AF-A0AAQ3JUV0-F1
#
_cell.length_a   1.000
_cell.length_b   1.000
_cell.length_c   1.000
_cell.angle_alpha   90.00
_cell.angle_beta   90.00
_cell.angle_gamma   90.00
#
_symmetry.space_group_name_H-M   'P 1'
#
loop_
_entity.id
_entity.type
_entity.pdbx_description
1 polymer ?
#
loop_
_entity_poly.entity_id
_entity_poly.type
_entity_poly.pdbx_seq_one_letter_code
_entity_poly.pdbx_strand_id
1 'polypeptide(L)'
;MILSWIITLYTLWQMVEMHEMVPGKRFDRYHELAQHVFGEKLGLWILVPQQLIVNIGVDIVYMVIGGQSLKKFHDLVCPDCKSIKLSYFIMIFASIHFFLSQLPNFNSIAGIPLVAAIMSISQLAEQWKQANVDYVFRSSSTTEVLNFFGGLGEIAFAYAGHNVVLEIQATIPSTPDKPSKGPMWKGVIVAYIIVALCYFPVALVGYWIFGNEIDDNILITLGKPRWLIAATNLMVTN
;
A
#
# COMPACT_ATOMS: atom_id res chain seq x y z
N MET A 1 -0.36 -9.05 -11.29
CA MET A 1 0.72 -8.92 -10.27
C MET A 1 2.13 -8.86 -10.84
N ILE A 2 2.66 -9.92 -11.44
CA ILE A 2 4.08 -10.01 -11.83
C ILE A 2 4.50 -8.87 -12.78
N LEU A 3 3.73 -8.64 -13.84
CA LEU A 3 4.01 -7.56 -14.80
C LEU A 3 4.06 -6.19 -14.12
N SER A 4 3.10 -5.90 -13.24
CA SER A 4 3.08 -4.64 -12.50
C SER A 4 4.28 -4.51 -11.55
N TRP A 5 4.68 -5.58 -10.87
CA TRP A 5 5.88 -5.59 -10.02
C TRP A 5 7.15 -5.29 -10.83
N ILE A 6 7.29 -5.87 -12.03
CA ILE A 6 8.42 -5.59 -12.95
C ILE A 6 8.39 -4.13 -13.42
N ILE A 7 7.23 -3.65 -13.87
CA ILE A 7 7.07 -2.29 -14.39
C ILE A 7 7.40 -1.27 -13.30
N THR A 8 6.88 -1.47 -12.08
CA THR A 8 7.12 -0.56 -10.95
C THR A 8 8.58 -0.56 -10.53
N LEU A 9 9.23 -1.73 -10.46
CA LEU A 9 10.67 -1.81 -10.20
C LEU A 9 11.48 -1.04 -11.26
N TYR A 10 11.11 -1.18 -12.53
CA TYR A 10 11.74 -0.48 -13.63
C TYR A 10 11.53 1.04 -13.54
N THR A 11 10.31 1.51 -13.29
CA THR A 11 10.04 2.95 -13.14
C THR A 11 10.75 3.55 -11.94
N LEU A 12 10.89 2.79 -10.85
CA LEU A 12 11.59 3.24 -9.66
C LEU A 12 13.10 3.32 -9.89
N TRP A 13 13.68 2.35 -10.61
CA TRP A 13 15.06 2.43 -11.08
C TRP A 13 15.30 3.70 -11.89
N GLN A 14 14.41 4.03 -12.83
CA GLN A 14 14.51 5.26 -13.63
C GLN A 14 14.53 6.50 -12.74
N MET A 15 13.69 6.59 -11.71
CA MET A 15 13.70 7.73 -10.79
C MET A 15 15.00 7.85 -10.00
N VAL A 16 15.53 6.72 -9.52
CA VAL A 16 16.82 6.72 -8.82
C VAL A 16 17.93 7.27 -9.72
N GLU A 17 17.93 6.88 -10.99
CA GLU A 17 18.87 7.40 -11.98
C GLU A 17 18.62 8.88 -12.34
N MET A 18 17.36 9.33 -12.37
CA MET A 18 17.01 10.70 -12.69
C MET A 18 17.36 11.71 -11.59
N HIS A 19 17.47 11.28 -10.32
CA HIS A 19 17.82 12.15 -9.19
C HIS A 19 19.14 12.92 -9.38
N GLU A 20 20.12 12.31 -10.05
CA GLU A 20 21.42 12.95 -10.36
C GLU A 20 21.75 12.74 -11.84
N MET A 21 20.80 13.08 -12.73
CA MET A 21 21.00 12.98 -14.19
C MET A 21 21.90 14.08 -14.76
N VAL A 22 21.98 15.24 -14.10
CA VAL A 22 22.83 16.37 -14.50
C VAL A 22 24.02 16.47 -13.54
N PRO A 23 25.28 16.52 -14.03
CA PRO A 23 26.44 16.71 -13.17
C PRO A 23 26.30 17.99 -12.33
N GLY A 24 26.38 17.86 -11.02
CA GLY A 24 26.33 18.99 -10.08
C GLY A 24 24.94 19.50 -9.71
N LYS A 25 23.85 18.91 -10.22
CA LYS A 25 22.47 19.23 -9.80
C LYS A 25 21.75 17.99 -9.29
N ARG A 26 21.22 18.06 -8.06
CA ARG A 26 20.36 17.04 -7.47
C ARG A 26 18.91 17.48 -7.59
N PHE A 27 18.04 16.55 -7.98
CA PHE A 27 16.59 16.75 -8.03
C PHE A 27 15.97 16.06 -6.82
N ASP A 28 15.89 16.80 -5.72
CA ASP A 28 15.48 16.24 -4.42
C ASP A 28 13.96 16.03 -4.37
N ARG A 29 13.19 16.80 -5.17
CA ARG A 29 11.73 16.70 -5.22
C ARG A 29 11.22 16.32 -6.61
N TYR A 30 10.13 15.55 -6.64
CA TYR A 30 9.53 15.06 -7.88
C TYR A 30 9.07 16.18 -8.82
N HIS A 31 8.57 17.30 -8.28
CA HIS A 31 8.21 18.46 -9.10
C HIS A 31 9.41 19.21 -9.68
N GLU A 32 10.57 19.22 -9.02
CA GLU A 32 11.78 19.84 -9.56
C GLU A 32 12.28 19.09 -10.80
N LEU A 33 12.21 17.75 -10.76
CA LEU A 33 12.51 16.90 -11.91
C LEU A 33 11.52 17.17 -13.05
N ALA A 34 10.22 17.25 -12.76
CA ALA A 34 9.22 17.55 -13.79
C ALA A 34 9.38 18.96 -14.39
N GLN A 35 9.72 19.96 -13.58
CA GLN A 35 10.02 21.30 -14.05
C GLN A 35 11.26 21.34 -14.95
N HIS A 36 12.25 20.48 -14.70
CA HIS A 36 13.42 20.36 -15.57
C HIS A 36 13.10 19.77 -16.93
N VAL A 37 12.23 18.75 -16.98
CA VAL A 37 11.88 18.03 -18.23
C VAL A 37 10.84 18.78 -19.06
N PHE A 38 9.78 19.30 -18.42
CA PHE A 38 8.63 19.91 -19.10
C PHE A 38 8.64 21.44 -19.08
N GLY A 39 9.58 22.05 -18.35
CA GLY A 39 9.65 23.51 -18.13
C GLY A 39 8.98 23.96 -16.83
N GLU A 40 9.39 25.13 -16.32
CA GLU A 40 9.05 25.60 -14.96
C GLU A 40 7.55 25.67 -14.65
N LYS A 41 6.75 26.13 -15.62
CA LYS A 41 5.30 26.28 -15.45
C LYS A 41 4.54 25.00 -15.82
N LEU A 42 4.87 24.39 -16.95
CA LEU A 42 4.13 23.24 -17.47
C LEU A 42 4.36 21.98 -16.62
N GLY A 43 5.59 21.74 -16.16
CA GLY A 43 5.90 20.62 -15.28
C GLY A 43 5.14 20.67 -13.96
N LEU A 44 4.98 21.86 -13.38
CA LEU A 44 4.24 22.04 -12.13
C LEU A 44 2.73 21.85 -12.33
N TRP A 45 2.15 22.41 -13.40
CA TRP A 45 0.72 22.28 -13.70
C TRP A 45 0.29 20.86 -14.08
N ILE A 46 1.16 20.04 -14.66
CA ILE A 46 0.84 18.65 -14.99
C ILE A 46 1.02 17.75 -13.76
N LEU A 47 2.13 17.91 -13.05
CA LEU A 47 2.52 16.97 -11.99
C LEU A 47 1.74 17.17 -10.69
N VAL A 48 1.58 18.43 -10.25
CA VAL A 48 1.00 18.72 -8.93
C VAL A 48 -0.45 18.24 -8.82
N PRO A 49 -1.34 18.43 -9.81
CA PRO A 49 -2.69 17.90 -9.74
C PRO A 49 -2.71 16.37 -9.68
N GLN A 50 -1.87 15.70 -10.47
CA GLN A 50 -1.79 14.23 -10.46
C GLN A 50 -1.31 13.72 -9.09
N GLN A 51 -0.28 14.36 -8.52
CA GLN A 51 0.21 14.04 -7.18
C GLN A 51 -0.87 14.21 -6.11
N LEU A 52 -1.62 15.31 -6.19
CA LEU A 52 -2.67 15.63 -5.23
C LEU A 52 -3.83 14.63 -5.32
N ILE A 53 -4.24 14.25 -6.53
CA ILE A 53 -5.30 13.25 -6.74
C ILE A 53 -4.89 11.91 -6.11
N VAL A 54 -3.65 11.47 -6.34
CA VAL A 54 -3.15 10.22 -5.76
C VAL A 54 -3.09 10.30 -4.24
N ASN A 55 -2.52 11.37 -3.68
CA ASN A 55 -2.40 11.52 -2.22
C ASN A 55 -3.78 11.57 -1.53
N ILE A 56 -4.73 12.36 -2.06
CA ILE A 56 -6.08 12.42 -1.52
C ILE A 56 -6.78 11.06 -1.64
N GLY A 57 -6.60 10.37 -2.78
CA GLY A 57 -7.10 9.01 -2.96
C GLY A 57 -6.54 8.06 -1.91
N VAL A 58 -5.24 8.19 -1.58
CA VAL A 58 -4.59 7.38 -0.55
C VAL A 58 -5.18 7.60 0.83
N ASP A 59 -5.36 8.86 1.20
CA ASP A 59 -5.93 9.20 2.49
C ASP A 59 -7.37 8.68 2.63
N ILE A 60 -8.19 8.78 1.58
CA ILE A 60 -9.57 8.29 1.59
C ILE A 60 -9.62 6.77 1.78
N VAL A 61 -8.83 6.02 0.98
CA VAL A 61 -8.80 4.56 1.04
C VAL A 61 -8.32 4.11 2.42
N TYR A 62 -7.29 4.75 2.96
CA TYR A 62 -6.75 4.44 4.28
C TYR A 62 -7.80 4.67 5.38
N MET A 63 -8.55 5.77 5.33
CA MET A 63 -9.64 6.04 6.27
C MET A 63 -10.76 4.98 6.20
N VAL A 64 -11.12 4.53 4.99
CA VAL A 64 -12.15 3.50 4.79
C VAL A 64 -11.69 2.14 5.32
N ILE A 65 -10.48 1.71 4.96
CA ILE A 65 -9.91 0.42 5.40
C ILE A 65 -9.73 0.41 6.93
N GLY A 66 -9.23 1.51 7.51
CA GLY A 66 -9.10 1.64 8.96
C GLY A 66 -10.45 1.55 9.68
N GLY A 67 -11.47 2.23 9.15
CA GLY A 67 -12.84 2.15 9.67
C GLY A 67 -13.46 0.74 9.55
N GLN A 68 -13.22 0.04 8.43
CA GLN A 68 -13.66 -1.36 8.25
C GLN A 68 -12.99 -2.30 9.23
N SER A 69 -11.69 -2.14 9.44
CA SER A 69 -10.88 -2.92 10.39
C SER A 69 -11.37 -2.72 11.83
N LEU A 70 -11.66 -1.48 12.22
CA LEU A 70 -12.19 -1.16 13.56
C LEU A 70 -13.60 -1.73 13.76
N LYS A 71 -14.47 -1.65 12.73
CA LYS A 71 -15.80 -2.27 12.77
C LYS A 71 -15.70 -3.77 12.98
N LYS A 72 -14.84 -4.45 12.23
CA LYS A 72 -14.59 -5.90 12.37
C LYS A 72 -14.09 -6.24 13.77
N PHE A 73 -13.17 -5.47 14.32
CA PHE A 73 -12.70 -5.65 15.71
C PHE A 73 -13.86 -5.56 16.71
N HIS A 74 -14.71 -4.54 16.58
CA HIS A 74 -15.89 -4.37 17.44
C HIS A 74 -16.85 -5.58 17.33
N ASP A 75 -17.16 -6.01 16.11
CA ASP A 75 -18.07 -7.15 15.86
C ASP A 75 -17.50 -8.48 16.39
N LEU A 76 -16.17 -8.62 16.47
CA LEU A 76 -15.49 -9.79 17.04
C LEU A 76 -15.48 -9.81 18.57
N VAL A 77 -15.36 -8.64 19.21
CA VAL A 77 -15.30 -8.49 20.68
C VAL A 77 -16.70 -8.53 21.28
N CYS A 78 -17.71 -7.98 20.60
CA CYS A 78 -19.09 -7.97 21.05
C CYS A 78 -20.05 -8.52 19.98
N PRO A 79 -20.22 -9.84 19.89
CA PRO A 79 -21.10 -10.46 18.88
C PRO A 79 -22.59 -10.12 19.05
N ASP A 80 -23.02 -9.76 20.27
CA ASP A 80 -24.42 -9.40 20.58
C ASP A 80 -24.66 -7.87 20.60
N CYS A 81 -23.66 -7.05 20.23
CA CYS A 81 -23.82 -5.60 20.20
C CYS A 81 -24.64 -5.14 18.99
N LYS A 82 -25.31 -3.98 19.13
CA LYS A 82 -26.08 -3.36 18.05
C LYS A 82 -25.16 -3.02 16.88
N SER A 83 -25.57 -3.38 15.66
CA SER A 83 -24.81 -3.06 14.45
C SER A 83 -24.71 -1.53 14.25
N ILE A 84 -23.49 -1.00 14.37
CA ILE A 84 -23.19 0.40 14.12
C ILE A 84 -22.82 0.57 12.63
N LYS A 85 -23.26 1.67 12.00
CA LYS A 85 -22.92 1.96 10.60
C LYS A 85 -21.41 2.19 10.45
N LEU A 86 -20.83 1.72 9.34
CA LEU A 86 -19.40 1.89 9.02
C LEU A 86 -18.93 3.34 9.11
N SER A 87 -19.77 4.30 8.70
CA SER A 87 -19.47 5.74 8.75
C SER A 87 -19.06 6.22 10.14
N TYR A 88 -19.62 5.66 11.21
CA TYR A 88 -19.23 6.03 12.57
C TYR A 88 -17.83 5.53 12.93
N PHE A 89 -17.48 4.30 12.51
CA PHE A 89 -16.14 3.76 12.71
C PHE A 89 -15.09 4.55 11.91
N ILE A 90 -15.41 4.97 10.69
CA ILE A 90 -14.54 5.86 9.90
C ILE A 90 -14.34 7.19 10.63
N MET A 91 -15.40 7.81 11.18
CA MET A 91 -15.27 9.06 11.93
C MET A 91 -14.44 8.91 13.22
N ILE A 92 -14.60 7.79 13.95
CA ILE A 92 -13.78 7.48 15.14
C ILE A 92 -12.32 7.36 14.72
N PHE A 93 -12.04 6.58 13.67
CA PHE A 93 -10.70 6.39 13.14
C PHE A 93 -10.05 7.71 12.70
N ALA A 94 -10.80 8.54 11.97
CA ALA A 94 -10.37 9.85 11.52
C ALA A 94 -10.08 10.81 12.67
N SER A 95 -10.89 10.76 13.74
CA SER A 95 -10.68 11.59 14.93
C SER A 95 -9.37 11.24 15.62
N ILE A 96 -9.09 9.95 15.79
CA ILE A 96 -7.82 9.48 16.38
C ILE A 96 -6.64 9.92 15.50
N HIS A 97 -6.73 9.73 14.18
CA HIS A 97 -5.70 10.15 13.23
C HIS A 97 -5.45 11.67 13.23
N PHE A 98 -6.51 12.47 13.38
CA PHE A 98 -6.38 13.91 13.50
C PHE A 98 -5.53 14.30 14.72
N PHE A 99 -5.75 13.67 15.87
CA PHE A 99 -4.90 13.89 17.05
C PHE A 99 -3.48 13.35 16.87
N LEU A 100 -3.32 12.16 16.29
CA LEU A 100 -1.99 11.58 16.01
C LEU A 100 -1.17 12.42 15.03
N SER A 101 -1.81 13.10 14.07
CA SER A 101 -1.13 14.01 13.13
C SER A 101 -0.41 15.18 13.80
N GLN A 102 -0.78 15.51 15.04
CA GLN A 102 -0.14 16.57 15.83
C GLN A 102 1.13 16.09 16.55
N LEU A 103 1.41 14.78 16.57
CA LEU A 103 2.60 14.22 17.20
C LEU A 103 3.77 14.18 16.19
N PRO A 104 4.94 14.74 16.52
CA PRO A 104 6.04 14.91 15.57
C PRO A 104 6.94 13.67 15.39
N ASN A 105 6.64 12.51 16.01
CA ASN A 105 7.59 11.41 16.10
C ASN A 105 6.98 10.04 15.72
N PHE A 106 7.32 9.57 14.51
CA PHE A 106 6.83 8.30 13.92
C PHE A 106 7.90 7.19 13.87
N ASN A 107 9.05 7.37 14.55
CA ASN A 107 10.18 6.43 14.48
C ASN A 107 9.89 5.01 15.01
N SER A 108 8.79 4.77 15.74
CA SER A 108 8.40 3.42 16.20
C SER A 108 7.40 2.70 15.28
N ILE A 109 6.91 3.36 14.22
CA ILE A 109 5.82 2.80 13.39
C ILE A 109 6.34 1.96 12.22
N ALA A 110 7.61 2.12 11.82
CA ALA A 110 8.21 1.37 10.72
C ALA A 110 8.19 -0.17 10.91
N GLY A 111 8.10 -0.67 12.15
CA GLY A 111 8.02 -2.11 12.43
C GLY A 111 6.62 -2.70 12.39
N ILE A 112 5.56 -1.87 12.48
CA ILE A 112 4.17 -2.33 12.58
C ILE A 112 3.71 -3.05 11.30
N PRO A 113 3.99 -2.54 10.08
CA PRO A 113 3.61 -3.22 8.84
C PRO A 113 4.26 -4.59 8.69
N LEU A 114 5.50 -4.75 9.18
CA LEU A 114 6.20 -6.04 9.13
C LEU A 114 5.52 -7.08 10.02
N VAL A 115 5.12 -6.69 11.24
CA VAL A 115 4.40 -7.60 12.14
C VAL A 115 3.01 -7.93 11.58
N ALA A 116 2.29 -6.95 11.05
CA ALA A 116 1.02 -7.17 10.38
C ALA A 116 1.14 -8.16 9.20
N ALA A 117 2.19 -8.04 8.39
CA ALA A 117 2.46 -8.96 7.28
C ALA A 117 2.73 -10.40 7.76
N ILE A 118 3.55 -10.57 8.81
CA ILE A 118 3.82 -11.89 9.39
C ILE A 118 2.53 -12.52 9.92
N MET A 119 1.68 -11.74 10.59
CA MET A 119 0.39 -12.21 11.09
C MET A 119 -0.55 -12.64 9.96
N SER A 120 -0.66 -11.86 8.88
CA SER A 120 -1.46 -12.22 7.71
C SER A 120 -0.98 -13.52 7.05
N ILE A 121 0.34 -13.72 6.93
CA ILE A 121 0.91 -14.96 6.38
C ILE A 121 0.59 -16.17 7.29
N SER A 122 0.67 -16.00 8.61
CA SER A 122 0.35 -17.07 9.57
C SER A 122 -1.11 -17.51 9.47
N GLN A 123 -2.04 -16.57 9.24
CA GLN A 123 -3.46 -16.86 9.05
C GLN A 123 -3.73 -17.68 7.79
N LEU A 124 -3.05 -17.37 6.69
CA LEU A 124 -3.16 -18.13 5.45
C LEU A 124 -2.63 -19.57 5.62
N ALA A 125 -1.55 -19.75 6.38
CA ALA A 125 -0.99 -21.07 6.64
C ALA A 125 -1.96 -21.97 7.43
N GLU A 126 -2.73 -21.42 8.36
CA GLU A 126 -3.75 -22.17 9.12
C GLU A 126 -4.92 -22.63 8.25
N GLN A 127 -5.32 -21.82 7.25
CA GLN A 127 -6.47 -22.08 6.38
C GLN A 127 -6.16 -22.96 5.16
N TRP A 128 -4.88 -23.32 4.95
CA TRP A 128 -4.41 -24.14 3.83
C TRP A 128 -5.15 -25.49 3.69
N LYS A 129 -5.74 -26.01 4.77
CA LYS A 129 -6.44 -27.31 4.78
C LYS A 129 -7.86 -27.27 4.18
N GLN A 130 -8.37 -26.12 3.76
CA GLN A 130 -9.77 -25.91 3.39
C GLN A 130 -9.97 -25.64 1.88
N ALA A 131 -9.17 -26.27 1.01
CA ALA A 131 -9.18 -26.03 -0.44
C ALA A 131 -10.27 -26.83 -1.19
N ASN A 132 -11.53 -26.46 -1.01
CA ASN A 132 -12.62 -26.93 -1.88
C ASN A 132 -13.42 -25.72 -2.39
N VAL A 133 -12.88 -25.01 -3.38
CA VAL A 133 -13.44 -23.74 -3.87
C VAL A 133 -13.55 -23.72 -5.39
N ASP A 134 -14.63 -23.11 -5.88
CA ASP A 134 -14.89 -22.90 -7.30
C ASP A 134 -14.12 -21.67 -7.85
N TYR A 135 -13.45 -21.86 -8.99
CA TYR A 135 -12.73 -20.80 -9.72
C TYR A 135 -13.56 -20.21 -10.87
N VAL A 136 -14.85 -20.53 -10.94
CA VAL A 136 -15.72 -20.07 -12.03
C VAL A 136 -16.08 -18.60 -11.83
N PHE A 137 -15.77 -17.79 -12.83
CA PHE A 137 -16.16 -16.38 -12.90
C PHE A 137 -17.68 -16.23 -12.77
N ARG A 138 -18.10 -15.42 -11.80
CA ARG A 138 -19.51 -15.31 -11.39
C ARG A 138 -20.01 -13.89 -11.68
N SER A 139 -20.07 -13.49 -12.95
CA SER A 139 -20.50 -12.13 -13.29
C SER A 139 -20.82 -11.95 -14.79
N SER A 140 -21.63 -10.93 -15.12
CA SER A 140 -21.84 -10.48 -16.50
C SER A 140 -20.60 -9.77 -17.04
N SER A 141 -20.36 -9.83 -18.35
CA SER A 141 -19.12 -9.35 -18.99
C SER A 141 -18.71 -7.92 -18.61
N THR A 142 -19.67 -7.02 -18.34
CA THR A 142 -19.38 -5.62 -17.96
C THR A 142 -18.82 -5.50 -16.54
N THR A 143 -19.31 -6.29 -15.59
CA THR A 143 -18.86 -6.22 -14.18
C THR A 143 -17.48 -6.86 -14.03
N GLU A 144 -17.14 -7.85 -14.85
CA GLU A 144 -15.80 -8.45 -14.87
C GLU A 144 -14.73 -7.46 -15.34
N VAL A 145 -15.05 -6.68 -16.39
CA VAL A 145 -14.16 -5.64 -16.90
C VAL A 145 -13.92 -4.56 -15.85
N LEU A 146 -14.96 -4.13 -15.15
CA LEU A 146 -14.84 -3.16 -14.06
C LEU A 146 -14.03 -3.70 -12.89
N ASN A 147 -14.24 -4.96 -12.48
CA ASN A 147 -13.45 -5.59 -11.43
C ASN A 147 -11.97 -5.76 -11.83
N PHE A 148 -11.70 -6.07 -13.09
CA PHE A 148 -10.33 -6.11 -13.61
C PHE A 148 -9.64 -4.74 -13.54
N PHE A 149 -10.32 -3.67 -13.95
CA PHE A 149 -9.79 -2.30 -13.79
C PHE A 149 -9.67 -1.88 -12.32
N GLY A 150 -10.59 -2.32 -11.46
CA GLY A 150 -10.52 -2.14 -10.01
C GLY A 150 -9.25 -2.77 -9.43
N GLY A 151 -8.99 -4.04 -9.73
CA GLY A 151 -7.78 -4.73 -9.30
C GLY A 151 -6.49 -4.12 -9.86
N LEU A 152 -6.49 -3.63 -11.11
CA LEU A 152 -5.36 -2.85 -11.63
C LEU A 152 -5.15 -1.55 -10.86
N GLY A 153 -6.24 -0.87 -10.47
CA GLY A 153 -6.21 0.32 -9.63
C GLY A 153 -5.62 0.05 -8.25
N GLU A 154 -6.04 -1.03 -7.58
CA GLU A 154 -5.50 -1.46 -6.28
C GLU A 154 -4.01 -1.77 -6.36
N ILE A 155 -3.57 -2.46 -7.41
CA ILE A 155 -2.15 -2.75 -7.62
C ILE A 155 -1.38 -1.45 -7.85
N ALA A 156 -1.87 -0.55 -8.71
CA ALA A 156 -1.20 0.74 -8.97
C ALA A 156 -1.07 1.58 -7.70
N PHE A 157 -2.12 1.57 -6.87
CA PHE A 157 -2.18 2.24 -5.59
C PHE A 157 -1.21 1.66 -4.55
N ALA A 158 -1.06 0.32 -4.50
CA ALA A 158 -0.12 -0.34 -3.60
C ALA A 158 1.33 0.11 -3.81
N TYR A 159 1.66 0.66 -4.99
CA TYR A 159 2.98 1.22 -5.31
C TYR A 159 3.01 2.76 -5.30
N ALA A 160 2.04 3.46 -4.71
CA ALA A 160 1.98 4.93 -4.73
C ALA A 160 3.18 5.67 -4.08
N GLY A 161 4.05 4.95 -3.36
CA GLY A 161 5.27 5.50 -2.73
C GLY A 161 6.35 6.02 -3.69
N HIS A 162 6.18 5.82 -5.01
CA HIS A 162 7.12 6.27 -6.04
C HIS A 162 7.41 7.77 -5.96
N ASN A 163 6.42 8.59 -5.61
CA ASN A 163 6.58 10.04 -5.58
C ASN A 163 7.47 10.56 -4.45
N VAL A 164 7.65 9.77 -3.40
CA VAL A 164 8.45 10.12 -2.21
C VAL A 164 9.89 9.58 -2.34
N VAL A 165 10.18 8.77 -3.36
CA VAL A 165 11.48 8.11 -3.53
C VAL A 165 12.63 9.10 -3.66
N LEU A 166 12.41 10.21 -4.37
CA LEU A 166 13.42 11.25 -4.54
C LEU A 166 13.70 11.98 -3.22
N GLU A 167 12.66 12.23 -2.43
CA GLU A 167 12.80 12.88 -1.13
C GLU A 167 13.55 11.98 -0.14
N ILE A 168 13.30 10.66 -0.18
CA ILE A 168 14.08 9.67 0.60
C ILE A 168 15.53 9.65 0.12
N GLN A 169 15.76 9.62 -1.20
CA GLN A 169 17.10 9.62 -1.78
C GLN A 169 17.88 10.90 -1.47
N ALA A 170 17.19 12.04 -1.33
CA ALA A 170 17.79 13.32 -0.94
C ALA A 170 18.38 13.27 0.47
N THR A 171 17.82 12.45 1.37
CA THR A 171 18.36 12.24 2.73
C THR A 171 19.66 11.44 2.76
N ILE A 172 19.99 10.72 1.68
CA ILE A 172 21.23 9.96 1.57
C ILE A 172 22.37 10.93 1.19
N PRO A 173 23.47 10.96 1.97
CA PRO A 173 24.60 11.83 1.65
C PRO A 173 25.20 11.44 0.29
N SER A 174 25.39 12.44 -0.56
CA SER A 174 25.98 12.29 -1.90
C SER A 174 27.20 13.19 -2.02
N THR A 175 28.27 12.66 -2.59
CA THR A 175 29.46 13.43 -3.00
C THR A 175 29.74 13.17 -4.48
N PRO A 176 30.49 14.05 -5.19
CA PRO A 176 30.85 13.83 -6.59
C PRO A 176 31.51 12.45 -6.85
N ASP A 177 32.25 11.93 -5.87
CA ASP A 177 32.92 10.62 -5.94
C ASP A 177 32.03 9.45 -5.47
N LYS A 178 30.91 9.72 -4.81
CA LYS A 178 29.98 8.72 -4.25
C LYS A 178 28.52 9.19 -4.46
N PRO A 179 27.92 8.93 -5.64
CA PRO A 179 26.55 9.31 -5.92
C PRO A 179 25.55 8.55 -5.03
N SER A 180 24.45 9.20 -4.63
CA SER A 180 23.43 8.56 -3.78
C SER A 180 22.69 7.41 -4.47
N LYS A 181 22.76 7.35 -5.80
CA LYS A 181 22.15 6.32 -6.65
C LYS A 181 22.53 4.89 -6.26
N GLY A 182 23.80 4.66 -5.93
CA GLY A 182 24.31 3.33 -5.57
C GLY A 182 23.70 2.79 -4.28
N PRO A 183 23.84 3.49 -3.14
CA PRO A 183 23.19 3.12 -1.89
C PRO A 183 21.66 3.03 -2.00
N MET A 184 21.04 3.99 -2.70
CA MET A 184 19.60 4.00 -2.90
C MET A 184 19.11 2.75 -3.65
N TRP A 185 19.78 2.39 -4.75
CA TRP A 185 19.41 1.22 -5.55
C TRP A 185 19.52 -0.10 -4.78
N LYS A 186 20.52 -0.24 -3.91
CA LYS A 186 20.63 -1.40 -3.01
C LYS A 186 19.44 -1.46 -2.04
N GLY A 187 19.07 -0.34 -1.45
CA GLY A 187 17.90 -0.24 -0.57
C GLY A 187 16.60 -0.61 -1.31
N VAL A 188 16.43 -0.10 -2.53
CA VAL A 188 15.30 -0.41 -3.40
C VAL A 188 15.19 -1.90 -3.69
N ILE A 189 16.28 -2.55 -4.09
CA ILE A 189 16.28 -3.99 -4.39
C ILE A 189 15.84 -4.78 -3.15
N VAL A 190 16.42 -4.47 -1.98
CA VAL A 190 16.06 -5.16 -0.72
C VAL A 190 14.59 -4.95 -0.39
N ALA A 191 14.08 -3.72 -0.49
CA ALA A 191 12.67 -3.42 -0.26
C ALA A 191 11.75 -4.18 -1.23
N TYR A 192 12.08 -4.23 -2.53
CA TYR A 192 11.29 -4.96 -3.52
C TYR A 192 11.30 -6.47 -3.34
N ILE A 193 12.41 -7.04 -2.86
CA ILE A 193 12.47 -8.46 -2.46
C ILE A 193 11.53 -8.72 -1.28
N ILE A 194 11.56 -7.86 -0.25
CA ILE A 194 10.67 -7.99 0.91
C ILE A 194 9.20 -7.87 0.46
N VAL A 195 8.87 -6.89 -0.36
CA VAL A 195 7.51 -6.72 -0.92
C VAL A 195 7.10 -7.96 -1.70
N ALA A 196 7.97 -8.51 -2.55
CA ALA A 196 7.68 -9.73 -3.30
C ALA A 196 7.40 -10.92 -2.36
N LEU A 197 8.22 -11.09 -1.32
CA LEU A 197 8.05 -12.15 -0.31
C LEU A 197 6.78 -11.99 0.52
N CYS A 198 6.30 -10.77 0.74
CA CYS A 198 5.05 -10.54 1.47
C CYS A 198 3.81 -10.66 0.56
N TYR A 199 3.84 -10.07 -0.64
CA TYR A 199 2.66 -9.92 -1.49
C TYR A 199 2.38 -11.16 -2.34
N PHE A 200 3.42 -11.80 -2.90
CA PHE A 200 3.22 -12.92 -3.82
C PHE A 200 2.63 -14.15 -3.12
N PRO A 201 3.15 -14.59 -1.95
CA PRO A 201 2.54 -15.70 -1.23
C PRO A 201 1.11 -15.36 -0.79
N VAL A 202 0.86 -14.16 -0.25
CA VAL A 202 -0.48 -13.75 0.19
C VAL A 202 -1.47 -13.75 -0.98
N ALA A 203 -1.10 -13.20 -2.14
CA ALA A 203 -1.96 -13.16 -3.31
C ALA A 203 -2.19 -14.54 -3.93
N LEU A 204 -1.14 -15.34 -4.10
CA LEU A 204 -1.24 -16.66 -4.74
C LEU A 204 -1.95 -17.68 -3.85
N VAL A 205 -1.60 -17.72 -2.56
CA VAL A 205 -2.20 -18.63 -1.59
C VAL A 205 -3.61 -18.19 -1.21
N GLY A 206 -3.83 -16.88 -1.05
CA GLY A 206 -5.17 -16.33 -0.84
C GLY A 206 -6.12 -16.69 -1.98
N TYR A 207 -5.69 -16.46 -3.24
CA TYR A 207 -6.46 -16.88 -4.41
C TYR A 207 -6.71 -18.39 -4.46
N TRP A 208 -5.71 -19.20 -4.10
CA TRP A 208 -5.84 -20.65 -4.11
C TRP A 208 -6.83 -21.16 -3.04
N ILE A 209 -6.83 -20.56 -1.85
CA ILE A 209 -7.69 -20.95 -0.72
C ILE A 209 -9.11 -20.42 -0.86
N PHE A 210 -9.31 -19.18 -1.34
CA PHE A 210 -10.61 -18.50 -1.31
C PHE A 210 -11.26 -18.35 -2.70
N GLY A 211 -10.55 -18.66 -3.79
CA GLY A 211 -11.10 -18.65 -5.15
C GLY A 211 -11.86 -17.36 -5.49
N ASN A 212 -13.13 -17.49 -5.85
CA ASN A 212 -14.00 -16.36 -6.20
C ASN A 212 -14.81 -15.78 -5.01
N GLU A 213 -14.56 -16.23 -3.77
CA GLU A 213 -15.18 -15.69 -2.54
C GLU A 213 -14.32 -14.62 -1.85
N ILE A 214 -13.28 -14.12 -2.52
CA ILE A 214 -12.41 -13.07 -1.99
C ILE A 214 -13.15 -11.72 -2.05
N ASP A 215 -13.44 -11.15 -0.88
CA ASP A 215 -13.79 -9.73 -0.77
C ASP A 215 -12.53 -8.87 -0.97
N ASP A 216 -12.69 -7.60 -1.36
CA ASP A 216 -11.61 -6.62 -1.64
C ASP A 216 -10.54 -6.50 -0.51
N ASN A 217 -10.85 -6.98 0.68
CA ASN A 217 -9.90 -7.06 1.79
C ASN A 217 -9.89 -8.48 2.37
N ILE A 218 -8.80 -9.22 2.16
CA ILE A 218 -8.60 -10.60 2.65
C ILE A 218 -8.85 -10.73 4.17
N LEU A 219 -8.58 -9.66 4.94
CA LEU A 219 -8.83 -9.61 6.39
C LEU A 219 -10.33 -9.64 6.75
N ILE A 220 -11.20 -9.23 5.83
CA ILE A 220 -12.65 -9.29 5.98
C ILE A 220 -13.16 -10.71 5.71
N THR A 221 -12.53 -11.47 4.82
CA THR A 221 -12.91 -12.86 4.51
C THR A 221 -12.47 -13.87 5.58
N LEU A 222 -11.44 -13.55 6.38
CA LEU A 222 -10.95 -14.42 7.46
C LEU A 222 -11.94 -14.49 8.65
N GLY A 223 -12.52 -15.68 8.88
CA GLY A 223 -13.54 -15.90 9.92
C GLY A 223 -13.05 -16.36 11.29
N LYS A 224 -11.86 -16.98 11.41
CA LYS A 224 -11.29 -17.53 12.66
C LYS A 224 -9.74 -17.63 12.57
N PRO A 225 -8.98 -17.53 13.68
CA PRO A 225 -9.40 -17.23 15.06
C PRO A 225 -9.52 -15.72 15.35
N ARG A 226 -10.51 -15.37 16.18
CA ARG A 226 -10.96 -13.98 16.41
C ARG A 226 -9.89 -13.06 16.99
N TRP A 227 -9.02 -13.56 17.87
CA TRP A 227 -7.98 -12.76 18.52
C TRP A 227 -6.88 -12.32 17.55
N LEU A 228 -6.56 -13.17 16.56
CA LEU A 228 -5.52 -12.90 15.59
C LEU A 228 -6.02 -11.89 14.54
N ILE A 229 -7.28 -12.03 14.09
CA ILE A 229 -7.93 -11.05 13.21
C ILE A 229 -8.07 -9.70 13.90
N ALA A 230 -8.44 -9.71 15.18
CA ALA A 230 -8.54 -8.50 16.00
C ALA A 230 -7.18 -7.79 16.13
N ALA A 231 -6.10 -8.54 16.39
CA ALA A 231 -4.75 -7.99 16.46
C ALA A 231 -4.25 -7.48 15.10
N THR A 232 -4.48 -8.20 14.01
CA THR A 232 -4.06 -7.76 12.67
C THR A 232 -4.82 -6.53 12.23
N ASN A 233 -6.15 -6.48 12.45
CA ASN A 233 -6.96 -5.29 12.16
C ASN A 233 -6.53 -4.08 12.99
N LEU A 234 -6.08 -4.28 14.23
CA LEU A 234 -5.54 -3.22 15.09
C LEU A 234 -4.14 -2.75 14.64
N MET A 235 -3.35 -3.63 14.02
CA MET A 235 -2.06 -3.27 13.43
C MET A 235 -2.20 -2.58 12.07
N VAL A 236 -3.17 -2.98 11.25
CA VAL A 236 -3.48 -2.34 9.95
C VAL A 236 -4.10 -0.95 10.14
N THR A 237 -4.61 -0.64 11.33
CA THR A 237 -5.12 0.70 11.68
C THR A 237 -4.05 1.71 12.10
N ASN A 238 -2.75 1.36 12.06
CA ASN A 238 -1.62 2.28 12.28
C ASN A 238 -0.79 2.45 11.00
#